data_AF-A0A7J0BL53-F1
#
_entry.id   AF-A0A7J0BL53-F1
#
_cell.length_a   1.000
_cell.length_b   1.000
_cell.length_c   1.000
_cell.angle_alpha   90.00
_cell.angle_beta   90.00
_cell.angle_gamma   90.00
#
_symmetry.space_group_name_H-M   'P 1'
#
loop_
_entity.id
_entity.type
_entity.pdbx_description
1 polymer ?
#
loop_
_entity_poly.entity_id
_entity_poly.type
_entity_poly.pdbx_seq_one_letter_code
_entity_poly.pdbx_strand_id
1 'polypeptide(L)'
;MRAFCACSILACVLFLSAGIAGAETVFNKIVAVVNGSIITQYDVQEAVAPELLKTGLSRKNPGDADRIHAIERKVLDAMITDELFTQEAERYQLTVKDTEVENEIRKMAQRSNMTLEQVKEQMKADGVSYDMLFGKVRKNIVRSRLISYMVSRKVVVTKEDVQAYYDEHKSEFTSERKVTVKMLVFAPNADKEKPLGMIREGKLSFEDAVKMFSVGPAKDNGGLLGDLAWKDLSSTWREALEPLSAGQVAEPFEQEGATIVLKLDKATSGDMLPLEDVYSTIENTLRQPMLESRFEEYTTKLREKAVVKINL
;
A
#
# COMPACT_ATOMS: atom_id res chain seq x y z
N MET A 1 91.29 -52.53 -2.57
CA MET A 1 91.71 -53.10 -1.28
C MET A 1 91.38 -52.06 -0.21
N ARG A 2 90.47 -52.39 0.73
CA ARG A 2 90.19 -51.72 2.03
C ARG A 2 89.63 -50.27 2.01
N ALA A 3 88.81 -49.79 2.94
CA ALA A 3 87.81 -50.30 3.90
C ALA A 3 87.51 -49.13 4.87
N PHE A 4 86.22 -48.91 5.19
CA PHE A 4 85.67 -48.17 6.35
C PHE A 4 86.00 -46.65 6.44
N CYS A 5 85.10 -45.74 6.86
CA CYS A 5 84.26 -45.77 8.05
C CYS A 5 83.12 -44.72 8.00
N ALA A 6 82.16 -44.89 8.89
CA ALA A 6 80.82 -44.32 8.88
C ALA A 6 80.65 -42.95 9.56
N CYS A 7 79.47 -42.36 9.28
CA CYS A 7 78.51 -41.78 10.25
C CYS A 7 78.28 -40.26 10.22
N SER A 8 77.03 -39.90 9.86
CA SER A 8 76.19 -38.77 10.32
C SER A 8 76.72 -37.34 10.11
N ILE A 9 76.00 -36.42 9.46
CA ILE A 9 74.74 -35.83 9.94
C ILE A 9 73.90 -35.33 8.74
N LEU A 10 72.61 -35.64 8.83
CA LEU A 10 71.50 -35.26 7.95
C LEU A 10 71.21 -33.75 8.05
N ALA A 11 71.37 -33.00 6.95
CA ALA A 11 70.91 -31.62 6.84
C ALA A 11 69.80 -31.53 5.77
N CYS A 12 68.59 -31.96 6.14
CA CYS A 12 67.38 -31.64 5.37
C CYS A 12 67.05 -30.16 5.58
N VAL A 13 67.48 -29.31 4.65
CA VAL A 13 66.98 -27.94 4.54
C VAL A 13 65.55 -28.02 3.99
N LEU A 14 64.60 -28.04 4.93
CA LEU A 14 63.19 -27.77 4.65
C LEU A 14 63.08 -26.32 4.16
N PHE A 15 63.10 -26.14 2.83
CA PHE A 15 62.51 -24.95 2.23
C PHE A 15 61.00 -25.03 2.49
N LEU A 16 60.57 -24.40 3.59
CA LEU A 16 59.19 -23.93 3.74
C LEU A 16 58.95 -22.97 2.58
N SER A 17 58.39 -23.48 1.48
CA SER A 17 57.59 -22.66 0.59
C SER A 17 56.36 -22.25 1.40
N ALA A 18 56.50 -21.15 2.14
CA ALA A 18 55.36 -20.40 2.64
C ALA A 18 54.54 -20.03 1.41
N GLY A 19 53.50 -20.82 1.14
CA GLY A 19 52.46 -20.41 0.23
C GLY A 19 51.97 -19.07 0.73
N ILE A 20 52.32 -18.01 0.01
CA ILE A 20 51.61 -16.75 0.11
C ILE A 20 50.19 -17.11 -0.29
N ALA A 21 49.35 -17.40 0.70
CA ALA A 21 47.92 -17.33 0.55
C ALA A 21 47.69 -15.93 -0.01
N GLY A 22 47.38 -15.86 -1.31
CA GLY A 22 46.92 -14.64 -1.92
C GLY A 22 45.74 -14.21 -1.10
N ALA A 23 45.93 -13.20 -0.25
CA ALA A 23 44.83 -12.41 0.26
C ALA A 23 44.10 -11.96 -0.99
N GLU A 24 42.95 -12.56 -1.24
CA GLU A 24 42.06 -12.20 -2.32
C GLU A 24 41.69 -10.74 -2.07
N THR A 25 42.46 -9.84 -2.68
CA THR A 25 42.14 -8.41 -2.71
C THR A 25 40.80 -8.35 -3.41
N VAL A 26 39.74 -8.19 -2.63
CA VAL A 26 38.39 -7.98 -3.14
C VAL A 26 38.42 -6.67 -3.94
N PHE A 27 38.74 -6.77 -5.22
CA PHE A 27 38.68 -5.66 -6.14
C PHE A 27 37.20 -5.34 -6.35
N ASN A 28 36.71 -4.36 -5.61
CA ASN A 28 35.36 -3.87 -5.78
C ASN A 28 35.26 -3.16 -7.16
N LYS A 29 34.64 -3.83 -8.15
CA LYS A 29 34.51 -3.32 -9.52
C LYS A 29 33.61 -2.08 -9.54
N ILE A 30 33.99 -1.08 -10.34
CA ILE A 30 33.13 0.06 -10.64
C ILE A 30 32.03 -0.39 -11.61
N VAL A 31 30.78 -0.34 -11.19
CA VAL A 31 29.61 -0.71 -12.02
C VAL A 31 29.04 0.51 -12.73
N ALA A 32 29.02 1.68 -12.08
CA ALA A 32 28.64 2.92 -12.74
C ALA A 32 29.38 4.14 -12.18
N VAL A 33 29.45 5.20 -12.99
CA VAL A 33 29.90 6.54 -12.58
C VAL A 33 28.81 7.54 -12.94
N VAL A 34 28.39 8.38 -12.00
CA VAL A 34 27.29 9.34 -12.10
C VAL A 34 27.81 10.73 -11.72
N ASN A 35 28.09 11.58 -12.71
CA ASN A 35 28.71 12.90 -12.52
C ASN A 35 29.99 12.89 -11.65
N GLY A 36 30.73 11.77 -11.67
CA GLY A 36 31.94 11.57 -10.86
C GLY A 36 31.73 10.74 -9.59
N SER A 37 30.49 10.57 -9.11
CA SER A 37 30.16 9.62 -8.04
C SER A 37 30.23 8.19 -8.55
N ILE A 38 30.77 7.27 -7.74
CA ILE A 38 31.01 5.88 -8.14
C ILE A 38 29.96 4.98 -7.48
N ILE A 39 29.34 4.10 -8.28
CA ILE A 39 28.54 2.97 -7.80
C ILE A 39 29.34 1.70 -8.04
N THR A 40 29.60 0.95 -6.98
CA THR A 40 30.44 -0.24 -7.01
C THR A 40 29.62 -1.53 -7.07
N GLN A 41 30.30 -2.65 -7.38
CA GLN A 41 29.68 -3.96 -7.43
C GLN A 41 29.14 -4.39 -6.06
N TYR A 42 29.84 -4.02 -4.99
CA TYR A 42 29.38 -4.24 -3.62
C TYR A 42 28.05 -3.52 -3.36
N ASP A 43 27.95 -2.24 -3.71
CA ASP A 43 26.75 -1.43 -3.46
C ASP A 43 25.52 -2.03 -4.17
N VAL A 44 25.71 -2.46 -5.42
CA VAL A 44 24.63 -3.11 -6.20
C VAL A 44 24.25 -4.44 -5.59
N GLN A 45 25.21 -5.26 -5.15
CA GLN A 45 24.91 -6.56 -4.55
C GLN A 45 24.16 -6.42 -3.23
N GLU A 46 24.53 -5.45 -2.40
CA GLU A 46 23.86 -5.11 -1.15
C GLU A 46 22.42 -4.65 -1.41
N ALA A 47 22.23 -3.74 -2.38
CA ALA A 47 20.91 -3.23 -2.72
C ALA A 47 19.99 -4.29 -3.37
N VAL A 48 20.54 -5.27 -4.09
CA VAL A 48 19.79 -6.36 -4.73
C VAL A 48 19.37 -7.45 -3.72
N ALA A 49 20.16 -7.69 -2.68
CA ALA A 49 19.92 -8.75 -1.69
C ALA A 49 18.47 -8.79 -1.14
N PRO A 50 17.86 -7.68 -0.67
CA PRO A 50 16.48 -7.70 -0.18
C PRO A 50 15.44 -8.05 -1.25
N GLU A 51 15.68 -7.69 -2.51
CA GLU A 51 14.75 -8.00 -3.62
C GLU A 51 14.80 -9.49 -3.99
N LEU A 52 15.96 -10.13 -3.88
CA LEU A 52 16.09 -11.58 -4.05
C LEU A 52 15.39 -12.35 -2.93
N LEU A 53 15.51 -11.89 -1.68
CA LEU A 53 14.82 -12.51 -0.54
C LEU A 53 13.30 -12.46 -0.70
N LYS A 54 12.75 -11.32 -1.12
CA LYS A 54 11.30 -11.16 -1.35
C LYS A 54 10.77 -12.07 -2.47
N THR A 55 11.57 -12.28 -3.51
CA THR A 55 11.18 -13.05 -4.69
C THR A 55 11.51 -14.54 -4.57
N GLY A 56 12.27 -14.95 -3.54
CA GLY A 56 12.74 -16.31 -3.35
C GLY A 56 13.81 -16.75 -4.36
N LEU A 57 14.36 -15.83 -5.15
CA LEU A 57 15.37 -16.12 -6.17
C LEU A 57 16.74 -16.34 -5.54
N SER A 58 17.52 -17.27 -6.09
CA SER A 58 18.84 -17.60 -5.58
C SER A 58 19.90 -17.49 -6.65
N ARG A 59 20.98 -16.75 -6.37
CA ARG A 59 22.18 -16.70 -7.24
C ARG A 59 22.84 -18.07 -7.43
N LYS A 60 22.53 -19.05 -6.57
CA LYS A 60 23.02 -20.43 -6.69
C LYS A 60 22.22 -21.27 -7.67
N ASN A 61 21.03 -20.83 -8.07
CA ASN A 61 20.17 -21.52 -9.02
C ASN A 61 20.36 -20.94 -10.43
N PRO A 62 20.95 -21.68 -11.38
CA PRO A 62 21.17 -21.19 -12.74
C PRO A 62 19.88 -20.77 -13.46
N GLY A 63 18.73 -21.39 -13.14
CA GLY A 63 17.44 -21.04 -13.73
C GLY A 63 16.88 -19.68 -13.28
N ASP A 64 17.51 -19.04 -12.29
CA ASP A 64 17.13 -17.71 -11.81
C ASP A 64 17.99 -16.60 -12.44
N ALA A 65 19.07 -16.94 -13.16
CA ALA A 65 20.10 -15.99 -13.61
C ALA A 65 19.53 -14.79 -14.38
N ASP A 66 18.68 -15.04 -15.39
CA ASP A 66 18.10 -13.95 -16.20
C ASP A 66 17.20 -13.01 -15.38
N ARG A 67 16.43 -13.57 -14.44
CA ARG A 67 15.56 -12.81 -13.54
C ARG A 67 16.38 -11.98 -12.56
N ILE A 68 17.46 -12.56 -12.04
CA ILE A 68 18.40 -11.86 -11.15
C ILE A 68 19.07 -10.71 -11.91
N HIS A 69 19.55 -10.92 -13.14
CA HIS A 69 20.14 -9.85 -13.95
C HIS A 69 19.14 -8.73 -14.28
N ALA A 70 17.86 -9.05 -14.48
CA ALA A 70 16.82 -8.04 -14.64
C ALA A 70 16.63 -7.21 -13.37
N ILE A 71 16.64 -7.84 -12.19
CA ILE A 71 16.59 -7.15 -10.89
C ILE A 71 17.83 -6.29 -10.69
N GLU A 72 19.03 -6.81 -10.98
CA GLU A 72 20.29 -6.07 -10.88
C GLU A 72 20.29 -4.80 -11.72
N ARG A 73 19.85 -4.89 -12.98
CA ARG A 73 19.68 -3.70 -13.85
C ARG A 73 18.69 -2.70 -13.27
N LYS A 74 17.52 -3.16 -12.82
CA LYS A 74 16.50 -2.29 -12.22
C LYS A 74 17.00 -1.59 -10.96
N VAL A 75 17.73 -2.30 -10.10
CA VAL A 75 18.31 -1.74 -8.87
C VAL A 75 19.42 -0.74 -9.20
N LEU A 76 20.31 -1.07 -10.14
CA LEU A 76 21.34 -0.13 -10.60
C LEU A 76 20.72 1.16 -11.16
N ASP A 77 19.67 1.06 -11.97
CA ASP A 77 18.95 2.22 -12.50
C ASP A 77 18.34 3.09 -11.39
N ALA A 78 17.77 2.45 -10.35
CA ALA A 78 17.26 3.14 -9.18
C ALA A 78 18.38 3.84 -8.39
N MET A 79 19.53 3.19 -8.22
CA MET A 79 20.70 3.76 -7.53
C MET A 79 21.28 4.97 -8.28
N ILE A 80 21.38 4.89 -9.61
CA ILE A 80 21.81 6.02 -10.45
C ILE A 80 20.83 7.20 -10.28
N THR A 81 19.52 6.91 -10.30
CA THR A 81 18.49 7.95 -10.13
C THR A 81 18.58 8.60 -8.73
N ASP A 82 18.79 7.80 -7.69
CA ASP A 82 18.94 8.28 -6.32
C ASP A 82 20.18 9.13 -6.10
N GLU A 83 21.28 8.75 -6.74
CA GLU A 83 22.51 9.54 -6.74
C GLU A 83 22.28 10.90 -7.40
N LEU A 84 21.61 10.93 -8.55
CA LEU A 84 21.25 12.19 -9.22
C LEU A 84 20.35 13.08 -8.36
N PHE A 85 19.36 12.51 -7.68
CA PHE A 85 18.51 13.29 -6.76
C PHE A 85 19.28 13.81 -5.55
N THR A 86 20.25 13.05 -5.05
CA THR A 86 21.10 13.48 -3.93
C THR A 86 21.94 14.69 -4.33
N GLN A 87 22.63 14.61 -5.47
CA GLN A 87 23.42 15.71 -6.02
C GLN A 87 22.56 16.96 -6.29
N GLU A 88 21.37 16.75 -6.84
CA GLU A 88 20.46 17.84 -7.16
C GLU A 88 19.90 18.51 -5.90
N ALA A 89 19.59 17.74 -4.87
CA ALA A 89 19.19 18.28 -3.57
C ALA A 89 20.33 19.07 -2.90
N GLU A 90 21.57 18.60 -2.98
CA GLU A 90 22.75 19.33 -2.50
C GLU A 90 22.95 20.64 -3.25
N ARG A 91 22.77 20.64 -4.58
CA ARG A 91 22.83 21.85 -5.41
C ARG A 91 21.86 22.94 -4.95
N TYR A 92 20.66 22.55 -4.52
CA TYR A 92 19.65 23.45 -3.96
C TYR A 92 19.75 23.63 -2.44
N GLN A 93 20.78 23.08 -1.80
CA GLN A 93 21.02 23.17 -0.35
C GLN A 93 19.87 22.58 0.49
N LEU A 94 19.17 21.57 -0.04
CA LEU A 94 18.08 20.86 0.63
C LEU A 94 18.64 19.85 1.64
N THR A 95 19.23 20.35 2.72
CA THR A 95 19.90 19.53 3.75
C THR A 95 18.95 19.01 4.81
N VAL A 96 19.10 17.74 5.21
CA VAL A 96 18.29 17.10 6.27
C VAL A 96 19.13 16.91 7.52
N LYS A 97 18.64 17.42 8.65
CA LYS A 97 19.31 17.26 9.95
C LYS A 97 19.03 15.88 10.54
N ASP A 98 20.00 15.33 11.26
CA ASP A 98 19.88 14.02 11.93
C ASP A 98 18.64 13.93 12.82
N THR A 99 18.37 14.99 13.59
CA THR A 99 17.20 15.08 14.48
C THR A 99 15.87 14.99 13.72
N GLU A 100 15.82 15.45 12.48
CA GLU A 100 14.64 15.34 11.63
C GLU A 100 14.41 13.90 11.18
N VAL A 101 15.48 13.19 10.82
CA VAL A 101 15.43 11.77 10.47
C VAL A 101 14.96 10.95 11.66
N GLU A 102 15.51 11.18 12.85
CA GLU A 102 15.07 10.49 14.08
C GLU A 102 13.60 10.77 14.41
N ASN A 103 13.15 12.02 14.25
CA ASN A 103 11.77 12.38 14.49
C ASN A 103 10.83 11.66 13.50
N GLU A 104 11.23 11.52 12.24
CA GLU A 104 10.44 10.78 11.26
C GLU A 104 10.40 9.28 11.58
N ILE A 105 11.53 8.68 11.97
CA ILE A 105 11.56 7.29 12.45
C ILE A 105 10.67 7.11 13.67
N ARG A 106 10.67 8.07 14.62
CA ARG A 106 9.81 8.02 15.80
C ARG A 106 8.32 8.05 15.42
N LYS A 107 7.92 8.87 14.45
CA LYS A 107 6.54 8.88 13.94
C LYS A 107 6.18 7.56 13.26
N MET A 108 7.10 6.98 12.48
CA MET A 108 6.91 5.67 11.88
C MET A 108 6.72 4.59 12.94
N ALA A 109 7.55 4.61 14.00
CA ALA A 109 7.43 3.69 15.13
C ALA A 109 6.07 3.82 15.81
N GLN A 110 5.60 5.05 16.08
CA GLN A 110 4.30 5.31 16.68
C GLN A 110 3.13 4.77 15.85
N ARG A 111 3.20 4.88 14.50
CA ARG A 111 2.17 4.30 13.61
C ARG A 111 2.12 2.77 13.70
N SER A 112 3.24 2.14 14.05
CA SER A 112 3.34 0.70 14.29
C SER A 112 3.15 0.32 15.76
N ASN A 113 2.70 1.24 16.62
CA ASN A 113 2.58 1.06 18.09
C ASN A 113 3.89 0.65 18.79
N MET A 114 5.03 1.11 18.26
CA MET A 114 6.37 0.85 18.79
C MET A 114 7.06 2.13 19.24
N THR A 115 8.00 1.99 20.16
CA THR A 115 8.97 3.04 20.52
C THR A 115 10.21 2.94 19.63
N LEU A 116 11.02 4.02 19.59
CA LEU A 116 12.28 4.02 18.83
C LEU A 116 13.24 2.92 19.31
N GLU A 117 13.31 2.67 20.62
CA GLU A 117 14.18 1.64 21.19
C GLU A 117 13.70 0.23 20.82
N GLN A 118 12.37 0.00 20.79
CA GLN A 118 11.83 -1.27 20.28
C GLN A 118 12.11 -1.47 18.79
N VAL A 119 12.08 -0.41 17.98
CA VAL A 119 12.47 -0.52 16.56
C VAL A 119 13.93 -0.91 16.43
N LYS A 120 14.84 -0.30 17.19
CA LYS A 120 16.28 -0.64 17.18
C LYS A 120 16.51 -2.10 17.59
N GLU A 121 15.86 -2.56 18.65
CA GLU A 121 16.00 -3.93 19.12
C GLU A 121 15.44 -4.94 18.12
N GLN A 122 14.28 -4.66 17.53
CA GLN A 122 13.69 -5.49 16.48
C GLN A 122 14.61 -5.59 15.26
N MET A 123 15.14 -4.46 14.78
CA MET A 123 16.07 -4.45 13.66
C MET A 123 17.34 -5.25 13.95
N LYS A 124 17.87 -5.15 15.17
CA LYS A 124 19.01 -5.94 15.62
C LYS A 124 18.68 -7.44 15.62
N ALA A 125 17.49 -7.82 16.08
CA ALA A 125 17.02 -9.21 16.04
C ALA A 125 16.88 -9.73 14.59
N ASP A 126 16.45 -8.87 13.67
CA ASP A 126 16.32 -9.18 12.24
C ASP A 126 17.67 -9.13 11.48
N GLY A 127 18.77 -8.79 12.17
CA GLY A 127 20.10 -8.68 11.58
C GLY A 127 20.28 -7.46 10.66
N VAL A 128 19.42 -6.44 10.79
CA VAL A 128 19.44 -5.22 9.97
C VAL A 128 20.01 -4.06 10.79
N SER A 129 20.97 -3.32 10.23
CA SER A 129 21.56 -2.15 10.91
C SER A 129 20.57 -0.98 10.98
N TYR A 130 20.46 -0.35 12.16
CA TYR A 130 19.71 0.90 12.35
C TYR A 130 20.22 2.02 11.41
N ASP A 131 21.52 2.06 11.12
CA ASP A 131 22.12 3.05 10.23
C ASP A 131 21.59 2.93 8.80
N MET A 132 21.27 1.71 8.35
CA MET A 132 20.63 1.51 7.04
C MET A 132 19.23 2.11 7.00
N LEU A 133 18.42 1.91 8.05
CA LEU A 133 17.10 2.55 8.16
C LEU A 133 17.24 4.06 8.20
N PHE A 134 18.16 4.57 9.02
CA PHE A 134 18.42 5.99 9.16
C PHE A 134 18.84 6.64 7.84
N GLY A 135 19.77 6.03 7.12
CA GLY A 135 20.19 6.47 5.79
C GLY A 135 19.03 6.43 4.78
N LYS A 136 18.21 5.38 4.79
CA LYS A 136 17.03 5.26 3.92
C LYS A 136 15.99 6.34 4.20
N VAL A 137 15.67 6.60 5.47
CA VAL A 137 14.73 7.65 5.85
C VAL A 137 15.27 9.03 5.48
N ARG A 138 16.57 9.28 5.69
CA ARG A 138 17.21 10.52 5.24
C ARG A 138 17.04 10.72 3.74
N LYS A 139 17.38 9.71 2.93
CA LYS A 139 17.22 9.75 1.46
C LYS A 139 15.77 10.02 1.05
N ASN A 140 14.79 9.39 1.72
CA ASN A 140 13.38 9.63 1.47
C ASN A 140 12.95 11.07 1.78
N ILE A 141 13.43 11.66 2.88
CA ILE A 141 13.15 13.06 3.24
C ILE A 141 13.76 14.00 2.19
N VAL A 142 15.02 13.78 1.81
CA VAL A 142 15.71 14.56 0.76
C VAL A 142 14.92 14.50 -0.55
N ARG A 143 14.51 13.31 -0.99
CA ARG A 143 13.71 13.11 -2.20
C ARG A 143 12.37 13.84 -2.11
N SER A 144 11.63 13.68 -1.01
CA SER A 144 10.35 14.36 -0.79
C SER A 144 10.48 15.89 -0.84
N ARG A 145 11.55 16.44 -0.25
CA ARG A 145 11.85 17.88 -0.32
C ARG A 145 12.18 18.33 -1.72
N LEU A 146 12.98 17.58 -2.45
CA LEU A 146 13.32 17.91 -3.84
C LEU A 146 12.06 17.92 -4.72
N ILE A 147 11.20 16.91 -4.58
CA ILE A 147 9.90 16.83 -5.28
C ILE A 147 9.03 18.05 -4.91
N SER A 148 8.87 18.33 -3.62
CA SER A 148 8.11 19.49 -3.15
C SER A 148 8.67 20.80 -3.72
N TYR A 149 10.00 20.97 -3.70
CA TYR A 149 10.66 22.17 -4.20
C TYR A 149 10.52 22.34 -5.72
N MET A 150 10.73 21.28 -6.49
CA MET A 150 10.79 21.34 -7.96
C MET A 150 9.42 21.24 -8.64
N VAL A 151 8.50 20.49 -8.04
CA VAL A 151 7.26 20.06 -8.69
C VAL A 151 6.03 20.70 -8.05
N SER A 152 5.91 20.67 -6.72
CA SER A 152 4.67 21.14 -6.07
C SER A 152 4.38 22.63 -6.26
N ARG A 153 5.42 23.48 -6.40
CA ARG A 153 5.26 24.92 -6.68
C ARG A 153 4.78 25.22 -8.10
N LYS A 154 4.91 24.27 -9.02
CA LYS A 154 4.60 24.44 -10.45
C LYS A 154 3.29 23.75 -10.87
N VAL A 155 2.73 22.92 -9.99
CA VAL A 155 1.45 22.26 -10.19
C VAL A 155 0.41 23.09 -9.46
N VAL A 156 -0.43 23.78 -10.24
CA VAL A 156 -1.58 24.53 -9.75
C VAL A 156 -2.80 23.86 -10.31
N VAL A 157 -3.68 23.39 -9.43
CA VAL A 157 -5.03 22.94 -9.81
C VAL A 157 -5.93 24.17 -9.69
N THR A 158 -6.57 24.55 -10.79
CA THR A 158 -7.45 25.71 -10.83
C THR A 158 -8.84 25.37 -10.30
N LYS A 159 -9.64 26.38 -9.96
CA LYS A 159 -11.03 26.17 -9.55
C LYS A 159 -11.84 25.59 -10.70
N GLU A 160 -11.51 25.98 -11.93
CA GLU A 160 -12.10 25.51 -13.16
C GLU A 160 -11.84 24.02 -13.37
N ASP A 161 -10.62 23.54 -13.07
CA ASP A 161 -10.29 22.10 -13.14
C ASP A 161 -11.11 21.29 -12.12
N VAL A 162 -11.24 21.81 -10.89
CA VAL A 162 -12.03 21.17 -9.82
C VAL A 162 -13.52 21.13 -10.18
N GLN A 163 -14.06 22.23 -10.71
CA GLN A 163 -15.45 22.31 -11.15
C GLN A 163 -15.72 21.34 -12.31
N ALA A 164 -14.84 21.31 -13.32
CA ALA A 164 -14.97 20.41 -14.45
C ALA A 164 -14.95 18.94 -14.02
N TYR A 165 -14.01 18.57 -13.13
CA TYR A 165 -13.95 17.22 -12.59
C TYR A 165 -15.23 16.87 -11.81
N TYR A 166 -15.70 17.77 -10.93
CA TYR A 166 -16.92 17.55 -10.17
C TYR A 166 -18.13 17.34 -11.08
N ASP A 167 -18.27 18.16 -12.13
CA ASP A 167 -19.39 18.08 -13.07
C ASP A 167 -19.39 16.79 -13.90
N GLU A 168 -18.21 16.27 -14.25
CA GLU A 168 -18.04 15.02 -14.99
C GLU A 168 -18.21 13.79 -14.09
N HIS A 169 -17.80 13.87 -12.81
CA HIS A 169 -17.76 12.74 -11.87
C HIS A 169 -18.83 12.84 -10.77
N LYS A 170 -19.94 13.52 -11.07
CA LYS A 170 -21.06 13.77 -10.15
C LYS A 170 -21.56 12.56 -9.37
N SER A 171 -21.56 11.39 -9.99
CA SER A 171 -21.98 10.13 -9.36
C SER A 171 -21.02 9.62 -8.29
N GLU A 172 -19.75 10.04 -8.31
CA GLU A 172 -18.76 9.69 -7.28
C GLU A 172 -18.95 10.52 -6.01
N PHE A 173 -19.62 11.67 -6.13
CA PHE A 173 -19.87 12.63 -5.06
C PHE A 173 -21.32 12.59 -4.60
N THR A 174 -21.89 11.40 -4.49
CA THR A 174 -23.20 11.21 -3.84
C THR A 174 -22.99 10.77 -2.41
N SER A 175 -23.78 11.32 -1.50
CA SER A 175 -23.89 10.79 -0.15
C SER A 175 -24.39 9.34 -0.18
N GLU A 176 -24.24 8.65 0.94
CA GLU A 176 -24.63 7.26 1.02
C GLU A 176 -26.15 7.09 0.91
N ARG A 177 -26.61 6.24 -0.01
CA ARG A 177 -28.02 5.81 -0.09
C ARG A 177 -28.43 5.21 1.25
N LYS A 178 -29.54 5.69 1.81
CA LYS A 178 -30.12 5.16 3.06
C LYS A 178 -31.54 4.67 2.81
N VAL A 179 -31.93 3.65 3.56
CA VAL A 179 -33.30 3.13 3.56
C VAL A 179 -33.81 2.94 4.98
N THR A 180 -35.07 3.27 5.18
CA THR A 180 -35.79 2.96 6.41
C THR A 180 -36.60 1.69 6.17
N VAL A 181 -36.33 0.64 6.93
CA VAL A 181 -36.92 -0.70 6.71
C VAL A 181 -37.76 -1.11 7.92
N LYS A 182 -38.90 -1.75 7.65
CA LYS A 182 -39.69 -2.48 8.66
C LYS A 182 -39.60 -3.97 8.40
N MET A 183 -39.58 -4.76 9.47
CA MET A 183 -39.40 -6.21 9.42
C MET A 183 -40.55 -6.94 10.11
N LEU A 184 -41.05 -7.98 9.43
CA LEU A 184 -41.94 -9.00 9.96
C LEU A 184 -41.22 -10.34 9.88
N VAL A 185 -41.15 -11.06 10.99
CA VAL A 185 -40.52 -12.39 11.05
C VAL A 185 -41.55 -13.41 11.51
N PHE A 186 -41.77 -14.43 10.71
CA PHE A 186 -42.59 -15.58 11.10
C PHE A 186 -41.71 -16.68 11.69
N ALA A 187 -42.20 -17.33 12.74
CA ALA A 187 -41.58 -18.55 13.25
C ALA A 187 -41.63 -19.67 12.17
N PRO A 188 -40.70 -20.64 12.17
CA PRO A 188 -40.55 -21.65 11.12
C PRO A 188 -41.83 -22.42 10.73
N ASN A 189 -42.76 -22.59 11.68
CA ASN A 189 -43.99 -23.38 11.50
C ASN A 189 -45.27 -22.52 11.57
N ALA A 190 -45.17 -21.19 11.49
CA ALA A 190 -46.34 -20.32 11.54
C ALA A 190 -47.09 -20.31 10.20
N ASP A 191 -48.42 -20.18 10.24
CA ASP A 191 -49.23 -19.90 9.04
C ASP A 191 -48.97 -18.46 8.57
N LYS A 192 -48.06 -18.33 7.61
CA LYS A 192 -47.64 -17.06 7.00
C LYS A 192 -48.51 -16.65 5.81
N GLU A 193 -49.11 -17.61 5.11
CA GLU A 193 -49.84 -17.36 3.86
C GLU A 193 -51.08 -16.50 4.09
N LYS A 194 -51.82 -16.79 5.16
CA LYS A 194 -53.03 -16.02 5.48
C LYS A 194 -52.71 -14.55 5.85
N PRO A 195 -51.79 -14.25 6.78
CA PRO A 195 -51.38 -12.87 7.05
C PRO A 195 -50.82 -12.16 5.80
N LEU A 196 -49.96 -12.82 5.03
CA LEU A 196 -49.38 -12.25 3.80
C LEU A 196 -50.45 -11.91 2.76
N GLY A 197 -51.44 -12.79 2.56
CA GLY A 197 -52.58 -12.53 1.69
C GLY A 197 -53.37 -11.30 2.12
N MET A 198 -53.65 -11.15 3.43
CA MET A 198 -54.34 -9.98 3.97
C MET A 198 -53.54 -8.67 3.79
N ILE A 199 -52.21 -8.72 3.92
CA ILE A 199 -51.33 -7.57 3.66
C ILE A 199 -51.39 -7.18 2.17
N ARG A 200 -51.25 -8.15 1.25
CA ARG A 200 -51.30 -7.91 -0.20
C ARG A 200 -52.64 -7.33 -0.65
N GLU A 201 -53.75 -7.77 -0.04
CA GLU A 201 -55.10 -7.27 -0.30
C GLU A 201 -55.41 -5.93 0.40
N GLY A 202 -54.49 -5.41 1.24
CA GLY A 202 -54.70 -4.18 2.02
C GLY A 202 -55.72 -4.32 3.16
N LYS A 203 -56.13 -5.54 3.53
CA LYS A 203 -57.07 -5.83 4.62
C LYS A 203 -56.41 -5.80 6.01
N LEU A 204 -55.08 -5.95 6.06
CA LEU A 204 -54.28 -5.88 7.27
C LEU A 204 -53.06 -5.00 7.00
N SER A 205 -52.81 -4.00 7.85
CA SER A 205 -51.59 -3.19 7.72
C SER A 205 -50.36 -4.03 8.06
N PHE A 206 -49.21 -3.70 7.47
CA PHE A 206 -47.96 -4.39 7.77
C PHE A 206 -47.60 -4.27 9.27
N GLU A 207 -47.81 -3.09 9.85
CA GLU A 207 -47.53 -2.77 11.24
C GLU A 207 -48.42 -3.58 12.20
N ASP A 208 -49.70 -3.78 11.87
CA ASP A 208 -50.58 -4.64 12.65
C ASP A 208 -50.20 -6.11 12.52
N ALA A 209 -49.83 -6.56 11.31
CA ALA A 209 -49.30 -7.90 11.09
C ALA A 209 -48.03 -8.15 11.93
N VAL A 210 -47.15 -7.16 12.04
CA VAL A 210 -45.97 -7.23 12.92
C VAL A 210 -46.38 -7.45 14.37
N LYS A 211 -47.29 -6.61 14.90
CA LYS A 211 -47.76 -6.74 16.29
C LYS A 211 -48.44 -8.08 16.56
N MET A 212 -49.20 -8.60 15.61
CA MET A 212 -49.97 -9.83 15.78
C MET A 212 -49.11 -11.10 15.60
N PHE A 213 -48.24 -11.12 14.59
CA PHE A 213 -47.61 -12.37 14.14
C PHE A 213 -46.09 -12.40 14.27
N SER A 214 -45.42 -11.24 14.36
CA SER A 214 -43.95 -11.22 14.34
C SER A 214 -43.34 -11.85 15.59
N VAL A 215 -42.25 -12.58 15.40
CA VAL A 215 -41.31 -13.01 16.44
C VAL A 215 -39.96 -12.28 16.33
N GLY A 216 -39.87 -11.28 15.45
CA GLY A 216 -38.65 -10.50 15.18
C GLY A 216 -38.48 -9.26 16.07
N PRO A 217 -37.38 -8.50 15.88
CA PRO A 217 -37.09 -7.29 16.64
C PRO A 217 -38.12 -6.18 16.37
N ALA A 218 -38.16 -5.20 17.28
CA ALA A 218 -38.99 -4.00 17.18
C ALA A 218 -40.50 -4.25 16.97
N LYS A 219 -41.01 -5.41 17.40
CA LYS A 219 -42.42 -5.82 17.30
C LYS A 219 -43.39 -4.74 17.79
N ASP A 220 -43.12 -4.16 18.95
CA ASP A 220 -43.97 -3.13 19.57
C ASP A 220 -43.94 -1.79 18.80
N ASN A 221 -42.90 -1.57 17.99
CA ASN A 221 -42.73 -0.39 17.14
C ASN A 221 -43.02 -0.69 15.65
N GLY A 222 -43.91 -1.65 15.38
CA GLY A 222 -44.32 -2.00 14.01
C GLY A 222 -43.18 -2.55 13.14
N GLY A 223 -42.12 -3.08 13.76
CA GLY A 223 -40.99 -3.73 13.08
C GLY A 223 -39.94 -2.75 12.56
N LEU A 224 -39.99 -1.47 12.95
CA LEU A 224 -39.09 -0.42 12.45
C LEU A 224 -37.63 -0.66 12.89
N LEU A 225 -36.72 -0.74 11.92
CA LEU A 225 -35.28 -0.93 12.14
C LEU A 225 -34.46 0.37 12.09
N GLY A 226 -35.10 1.50 11.76
CA GLY A 226 -34.44 2.80 11.61
C GLY A 226 -33.78 2.98 10.23
N ASP A 227 -32.90 3.97 10.13
CA ASP A 227 -32.19 4.32 8.89
C ASP A 227 -30.94 3.46 8.74
N LEU A 228 -30.91 2.66 7.68
CA LEU A 228 -29.82 1.76 7.34
C LEU A 228 -29.09 2.26 6.10
N ALA A 229 -27.77 2.23 6.15
CA ALA A 229 -26.91 2.49 5.01
C ALA A 229 -27.05 1.35 3.99
N TRP A 230 -27.29 1.68 2.72
CA TRP A 230 -27.52 0.69 1.66
C TRP A 230 -26.34 -0.27 1.50
N LYS A 231 -25.10 0.21 1.67
CA LYS A 231 -23.89 -0.61 1.55
C LYS A 231 -23.75 -1.64 2.69
N ASP A 232 -24.35 -1.37 3.84
CA ASP A 232 -24.27 -2.21 5.04
C ASP A 232 -25.33 -3.32 5.02
N LEU A 233 -26.26 -3.29 4.06
CA LEU A 233 -27.26 -4.34 3.87
C LEU A 233 -26.65 -5.60 3.23
N SER A 234 -27.07 -6.77 3.72
CA SER A 234 -26.76 -8.05 3.09
C SER A 234 -27.28 -8.11 1.64
N SER A 235 -26.69 -8.97 0.82
CA SER A 235 -27.11 -9.14 -0.58
C SER A 235 -28.59 -9.49 -0.70
N THR A 236 -29.08 -10.42 0.13
CA THR A 236 -30.48 -10.85 0.15
C THR A 236 -31.44 -9.69 0.45
N TRP A 237 -31.08 -8.81 1.37
CA TRP A 237 -31.93 -7.65 1.70
C TRP A 237 -31.93 -6.62 0.58
N ARG A 238 -30.78 -6.39 -0.07
CA ARG A 238 -30.70 -5.51 -1.23
C ARG A 238 -31.56 -6.04 -2.38
N GLU A 239 -31.45 -7.32 -2.70
CA GLU A 239 -32.27 -7.97 -3.73
C GLU A 239 -33.78 -7.84 -3.45
N ALA A 240 -34.19 -7.99 -2.19
CA ALA A 240 -35.59 -7.85 -1.78
C ALA A 240 -36.11 -6.40 -1.83
N LEU A 241 -35.26 -5.41 -1.54
CA LEU A 241 -35.64 -4.00 -1.41
C LEU A 241 -35.43 -3.18 -2.69
N GLU A 242 -34.51 -3.57 -3.57
CA GLU A 242 -34.17 -2.86 -4.81
C GLU A 242 -35.38 -2.59 -5.73
N PRO A 243 -36.31 -3.55 -5.97
CA PRO A 243 -37.44 -3.30 -6.86
C PRO A 243 -38.55 -2.45 -6.20
N LEU A 244 -38.43 -2.10 -4.92
CA LEU A 244 -39.51 -1.49 -4.16
C LEU A 244 -39.46 0.03 -4.17
N SER A 245 -40.64 0.64 -4.26
CA SER A 245 -40.90 2.03 -3.89
C SER A 245 -41.28 2.14 -2.41
N ALA A 246 -41.12 3.34 -1.84
CA ALA A 246 -41.53 3.61 -0.46
C ALA A 246 -43.00 3.23 -0.21
N GLY A 247 -43.24 2.53 0.90
CA GLY A 247 -44.51 1.95 1.29
C GLY A 247 -44.73 0.49 0.84
N GLN A 248 -43.95 -0.03 -0.11
CA GLN A 248 -44.14 -1.38 -0.65
C GLN A 248 -43.50 -2.47 0.23
N VAL A 249 -44.05 -3.68 0.11
CA VAL A 249 -43.65 -4.87 0.87
C VAL A 249 -42.94 -5.84 -0.10
N ALA A 250 -41.80 -6.38 0.32
CA ALA A 250 -41.05 -7.38 -0.43
C ALA A 250 -41.75 -8.74 -0.41
N GLU A 251 -41.42 -9.59 -1.38
CA GLU A 251 -41.77 -11.02 -1.26
C GLU A 251 -41.03 -11.66 -0.08
N PRO A 252 -41.65 -12.66 0.58
CA PRO A 252 -41.04 -13.33 1.72
C PRO A 252 -39.80 -14.14 1.29
N PHE A 253 -38.78 -14.14 2.13
CA PHE A 253 -37.60 -14.99 1.95
C PHE A 253 -37.22 -15.69 3.25
N GLU A 254 -36.56 -16.83 3.15
CA GLU A 254 -36.12 -17.60 4.32
C GLU A 254 -34.71 -17.18 4.72
N GLN A 255 -34.50 -16.97 6.02
CA GLN A 255 -33.19 -16.72 6.61
C GLN A 255 -33.12 -17.41 7.97
N GLU A 256 -32.10 -18.27 8.15
CA GLU A 256 -31.88 -19.03 9.40
C GLU A 256 -33.11 -19.85 9.87
N GLY A 257 -33.92 -20.34 8.92
CA GLY A 257 -35.11 -21.14 9.18
C GLY A 257 -36.37 -20.34 9.53
N ALA A 258 -36.28 -19.00 9.59
CA ALA A 258 -37.42 -18.11 9.75
C ALA A 258 -37.78 -17.44 8.42
N THR A 259 -39.07 -17.18 8.22
CA THR A 259 -39.51 -16.40 7.07
C THR A 259 -39.51 -14.92 7.41
N ILE A 260 -38.75 -14.13 6.65
CA ILE A 260 -38.64 -12.69 6.80
C ILE A 260 -39.41 -12.01 5.68
N VAL A 261 -40.12 -10.94 6.05
CA VAL A 261 -40.78 -10.02 5.13
C VAL A 261 -40.30 -8.62 5.46
N LEU A 262 -39.82 -7.90 4.46
CA LEU A 262 -39.38 -6.52 4.61
C LEU A 262 -40.40 -5.57 3.98
N LYS A 263 -40.58 -4.41 4.57
CA LYS A 263 -41.29 -3.27 3.97
C LYS A 263 -40.32 -2.11 3.87
N LEU A 264 -40.22 -1.52 2.68
CA LEU A 264 -39.47 -0.30 2.47
C LEU A 264 -40.34 0.87 2.94
N ASP A 265 -40.02 1.46 4.09
CA ASP A 265 -40.79 2.60 4.61
C ASP A 265 -40.41 3.89 3.89
N LYS A 266 -39.10 4.13 3.75
CA LYS A 266 -38.52 5.27 3.02
C LYS A 266 -37.22 4.85 2.34
N ALA A 267 -36.94 5.48 1.20
CA ALA A 267 -35.63 5.42 0.56
C ALA A 267 -35.16 6.85 0.29
N THR A 268 -33.96 7.16 0.72
CA THR A 268 -33.28 8.41 0.40
C THR A 268 -32.15 8.05 -0.55
N SER A 269 -32.26 8.49 -1.81
CA SER A 269 -31.13 8.48 -2.73
C SER A 269 -30.00 9.29 -2.11
N GLY A 270 -28.76 8.88 -2.33
CA GLY A 270 -27.62 9.71 -1.98
C GLY A 270 -27.76 11.08 -2.65
N ASP A 271 -27.97 12.14 -1.86
CA ASP A 271 -27.92 13.49 -2.38
C ASP A 271 -26.50 13.80 -2.85
N MET A 272 -26.42 14.57 -3.94
CA MET A 272 -25.15 15.10 -4.41
C MET A 272 -24.50 15.94 -3.31
N LEU A 273 -23.29 15.58 -2.92
CA LEU A 273 -22.47 16.34 -1.98
C LEU A 273 -22.11 17.68 -2.62
N PRO A 274 -22.33 18.82 -1.95
CA PRO A 274 -21.90 20.13 -2.44
C PRO A 274 -20.43 20.15 -2.82
N LEU A 275 -20.06 20.88 -3.88
CA LEU A 275 -18.67 21.01 -4.31
C LEU A 275 -17.75 21.46 -3.17
N GLU A 276 -18.22 22.36 -2.30
CA GLU A 276 -17.46 22.87 -1.16
C GLU A 276 -16.99 21.76 -0.22
N ASP A 277 -17.82 20.73 -0.01
CA ASP A 277 -17.52 19.61 0.89
C ASP A 277 -16.49 18.63 0.29
N VAL A 278 -16.42 18.56 -1.05
CA VAL A 278 -15.54 17.64 -1.77
C VAL A 278 -14.37 18.32 -2.49
N TYR A 279 -14.30 19.65 -2.45
CA TYR A 279 -13.31 20.47 -3.18
C TYR A 279 -11.89 19.99 -2.91
N SER A 280 -11.49 19.86 -1.64
CA SER A 280 -10.13 19.44 -1.27
C SER A 280 -9.82 18.02 -1.70
N THR A 281 -10.83 17.15 -1.75
CA THR A 281 -10.67 15.77 -2.21
C THR A 281 -10.38 15.77 -3.70
N ILE A 282 -11.19 16.49 -4.48
CA ILE A 282 -11.02 16.63 -5.93
C ILE A 282 -9.69 17.30 -6.27
N GLU A 283 -9.35 18.39 -5.59
CA GLU A 283 -8.08 19.08 -5.78
C GLU A 283 -6.90 18.13 -5.56
N ASN A 284 -6.93 17.31 -4.52
CA ASN A 284 -5.88 16.31 -4.28
C ASN A 284 -5.87 15.21 -5.35
N THR A 285 -7.03 14.71 -5.77
CA THR A 285 -7.16 13.71 -6.84
C THR A 285 -6.55 14.21 -8.15
N LEU A 286 -6.83 15.46 -8.54
CA LEU A 286 -6.27 16.09 -9.73
C LEU A 286 -4.76 16.38 -9.59
N ARG A 287 -4.35 16.81 -8.39
CA ARG A 287 -2.97 17.22 -8.13
C ARG A 287 -1.99 16.05 -8.20
N GLN A 288 -2.35 14.87 -7.70
CA GLN A 288 -1.41 13.74 -7.62
C GLN A 288 -0.85 13.32 -9.00
N PRO A 289 -1.67 13.02 -10.03
CA PRO A 289 -1.16 12.68 -11.36
C PRO A 289 -0.32 13.81 -11.98
N MET A 290 -0.69 15.07 -11.74
CA MET A 290 0.09 16.21 -12.21
C MET A 290 1.47 16.28 -11.54
N LEU A 291 1.55 16.00 -10.23
CA LEU A 291 2.83 15.91 -9.51
C LEU A 291 3.68 14.76 -10.07
N GLU A 292 3.09 13.58 -10.28
CA GLU A 292 3.78 12.41 -10.84
C GLU A 292 4.35 12.71 -12.23
N SER A 293 3.51 13.21 -13.16
CA SER A 293 3.92 13.56 -14.52
C SER A 293 5.08 14.56 -14.54
N ARG A 294 5.00 15.61 -13.74
CA ARG A 294 6.06 16.63 -13.65
C ARG A 294 7.34 16.08 -13.01
N PHE A 295 7.21 15.16 -12.06
CA PHE A 295 8.35 14.48 -11.46
C PHE A 295 9.05 13.56 -12.45
N GLU A 296 8.31 12.81 -13.26
CA GLU A 296 8.86 11.97 -14.33
C GLU A 296 9.58 12.80 -15.39
N GLU A 297 8.95 13.89 -15.85
CA GLU A 297 9.56 14.83 -16.80
C GLU A 297 10.88 15.38 -16.24
N TYR A 298 10.88 15.77 -14.97
CA TYR A 298 12.06 16.27 -14.29
C TYR A 298 13.17 15.23 -14.19
N THR A 299 12.82 14.00 -13.77
CA THR A 299 13.75 12.89 -13.64
C THR A 299 14.39 12.55 -14.99
N THR A 300 13.59 12.54 -16.06
CA THR A 300 14.06 12.32 -17.42
C THR A 300 15.09 13.38 -17.81
N LYS A 301 14.75 14.67 -17.65
CA LYS A 301 15.68 15.79 -17.92
C LYS A 301 16.94 15.75 -17.07
N LEU A 302 16.85 15.29 -15.83
CA LEU A 302 18.00 15.14 -14.94
C LEU A 302 18.93 14.02 -15.45
N ARG A 303 18.37 12.88 -15.87
CA ARG A 303 19.14 11.77 -16.46
C ARG A 303 19.78 12.15 -17.79
N GLU A 304 19.09 12.88 -18.66
CA GLU A 304 19.63 13.36 -19.95
C GLU A 304 20.83 14.30 -19.78
N LYS A 305 20.83 15.13 -18.73
CA LYS A 305 21.93 16.06 -18.44
C LYS A 305 23.08 15.41 -17.70
N ALA A 306 22.86 14.25 -17.10
CA ALA A 306 23.85 13.56 -16.30
C ALA A 306 24.89 12.85 -17.15
N VAL A 307 26.15 12.89 -16.70
CA VAL A 307 27.21 12.05 -17.25
C VAL A 307 27.15 10.70 -16.51
N VAL A 308 26.50 9.73 -17.14
CA VAL A 308 26.38 8.36 -16.61
C VAL A 308 27.17 7.39 -17.47
N LYS A 309 28.13 6.69 -16.87
CA LYS A 309 28.88 5.60 -17.51
C LYS A 309 28.63 4.30 -16.77
N ILE A 310 28.02 3.32 -17.44
CA ILE A 310 27.74 1.99 -16.89
C ILE A 310 28.78 1.00 -17.44
N ASN A 311 29.36 0.19 -16.55
CA ASN A 311 30.38 -0.83 -16.84
C ASN A 311 29.92 -2.23 -16.37
N LEU A 312 28.67 -2.61 -16.68
CA LEU A 312 28.14 -3.95 -16.39
C LEU A 312 28.98 -5.01 -17.11
#